data_AF-A0A2H6GZE7-F1
#
_entry.id   AF-A0A2H6GZE7-F1
#
_cell.length_a   1.000
_cell.length_b   1.000
_cell.length_c   1.000
_cell.angle_alpha   90.00
_cell.angle_beta   90.00
_cell.angle_gamma   90.00
#
_symmetry.space_group_name_H-M   'P 1'
#
loop_
_entity.id
_entity.type
_entity.pdbx_description
1 polymer ?
#
loop_
_entity_poly.entity_id
_entity_poly.type
_entity_poly.pdbx_seq_one_letter_code
_entity_poly.pdbx_strand_id
1 'polypeptide(L)'
;MAEETETLISKHSSGVSIIIRINGLWIDANSFSCSGKFSKWNTKLDVIWRELARDIQPDEYDEIKKEFDSFDEKLIETGPFTDGGSGSFDNLPKASHESRSKQYRILNDKELFLKRLENKLGKGTTFSDGDEDDF
;
A
#
# COMPACT_ATOMS: atom_id res chain seq x y z
N MET A 1 -2.92 -42.07 -23.66
CA MET A 1 -3.61 -40.83 -23.30
C MET A 1 -3.25 -40.57 -21.86
N ALA A 2 -2.30 -39.68 -21.60
CA ALA A 2 -1.85 -39.35 -20.25
C ALA A 2 -2.61 -38.11 -19.79
N GLU A 3 -3.29 -38.24 -18.66
CA GLU A 3 -4.20 -37.27 -18.06
C GLU A 3 -3.49 -35.99 -17.63
N GLU A 4 -4.03 -34.85 -18.05
CA GLU A 4 -3.70 -33.50 -17.62
C GLU A 4 -4.11 -33.27 -16.15
N THR A 5 -3.31 -33.74 -15.18
CA THR A 5 -3.62 -33.60 -13.75
C THR A 5 -2.60 -32.82 -12.92
N GLU A 6 -1.65 -32.09 -13.54
CA GLU A 6 -0.53 -31.47 -12.81
C GLU A 6 -0.57 -29.95 -12.55
N THR A 7 -1.57 -29.18 -13.01
CA THR A 7 -1.43 -27.70 -13.02
C THR A 7 -2.36 -26.91 -12.08
N LEU A 8 -3.32 -27.54 -11.38
CA LEU A 8 -4.34 -26.80 -10.62
C LEU A 8 -3.94 -26.42 -9.17
N ILE A 9 -2.97 -27.10 -8.56
CA ILE A 9 -2.56 -26.83 -7.16
C ILE A 9 -1.65 -25.57 -7.07
N SER A 10 -0.99 -25.15 -8.16
CA SER A 10 0.03 -24.08 -8.13
C SER A 10 -0.54 -22.64 -8.19
N LYS A 11 -1.71 -22.42 -8.79
CA LYS A 11 -2.33 -21.09 -8.90
C LYS A 11 -3.09 -20.67 -7.64
N HIS A 12 -3.83 -21.58 -7.02
CA HIS A 12 -4.59 -21.26 -5.80
C HIS A 12 -3.68 -21.03 -4.58
N SER A 13 -2.63 -21.83 -4.41
CA SER A 13 -1.68 -21.63 -3.30
C SER A 13 -0.86 -20.34 -3.44
N SER A 14 -0.53 -19.93 -4.66
CA SER A 14 0.21 -18.69 -4.92
C SER A 14 -0.65 -17.44 -4.67
N GLY A 15 -1.93 -17.44 -5.05
CA GLY A 15 -2.88 -16.36 -4.73
C GLY A 15 -3.02 -16.13 -3.21
N VAL A 16 -3.24 -17.20 -2.44
CA VAL A 16 -3.34 -17.13 -0.97
C VAL A 16 -2.03 -16.63 -0.34
N SER A 17 -0.89 -17.10 -0.84
CA SER A 17 0.42 -16.66 -0.36
C SER A 17 0.69 -15.17 -0.61
N ILE A 18 0.17 -14.63 -1.72
CA ILE A 18 0.24 -13.19 -2.02
C ILE A 18 -0.61 -12.40 -1.00
N ILE A 19 -1.84 -12.84 -0.73
CA ILE A 19 -2.73 -12.18 0.24
C ILE A 19 -2.10 -12.16 1.63
N ILE A 20 -1.58 -13.30 2.11
CA ILE A 20 -0.90 -13.38 3.42
C ILE A 20 0.30 -12.43 3.48
N ARG A 21 1.08 -12.35 2.39
CA ARG A 21 2.24 -11.45 2.29
C ARG A 21 1.81 -9.98 2.34
N ILE A 22 0.80 -9.59 1.55
CA ILE A 22 0.28 -8.22 1.54
C ILE A 22 -0.26 -7.84 2.92
N ASN A 23 -1.01 -8.73 3.58
CA ASN A 23 -1.47 -8.49 4.95
C ASN A 23 -0.31 -8.26 5.93
N GLY A 24 0.76 -9.05 5.84
CA GLY A 24 1.97 -8.83 6.64
C GLY A 24 2.61 -7.46 6.38
N LEU A 25 2.65 -7.01 5.12
CA LEU A 25 3.13 -5.69 4.75
C LEU A 25 2.25 -4.56 5.31
N TRP A 26 0.92 -4.76 5.34
CA TRP A 26 0.00 -3.80 5.95
C TRP A 26 0.19 -3.66 7.46
N ILE A 27 0.40 -4.77 8.16
CA ILE A 27 0.69 -4.76 9.61
C ILE A 27 1.98 -3.97 9.88
N ASP A 28 3.03 -4.21 9.10
CA ASP A 28 4.29 -3.48 9.19
C ASP A 28 4.12 -1.98 8.88
N ALA A 29 3.40 -1.66 7.79
CA ALA A 29 3.11 -0.28 7.38
C ALA A 29 2.39 0.48 8.51
N ASN A 30 1.36 -0.13 9.09
CA ASN A 30 0.61 0.42 10.21
C ASN A 30 1.48 0.61 11.47
N SER A 31 2.37 -0.35 11.76
CA SER A 31 3.33 -0.20 12.86
C SER A 31 4.23 1.02 12.68
N PHE A 32 4.72 1.26 11.45
CA PHE A 32 5.58 2.41 11.14
C PHE A 32 4.83 3.74 11.10
N SER A 33 3.58 3.75 10.62
CA SER A 33 2.74 4.94 10.65
C SER A 33 2.47 5.39 12.09
N CYS A 34 2.06 4.45 12.98
CA CYS A 34 1.87 4.73 14.41
C CYS A 34 3.15 5.15 15.13
N SER A 35 4.30 4.61 14.72
CA SER A 35 5.60 4.94 15.32
C SER A 35 6.22 6.23 14.77
N GLY A 36 5.60 6.89 13.79
CA GLY A 36 6.15 8.08 13.15
C GLY A 36 7.46 7.82 12.37
N LYS A 37 7.64 6.60 11.86
CA LYS A 37 8.80 6.19 11.03
C LYS A 37 8.41 6.27 9.56
N PHE A 38 8.31 7.47 9.03
CA PHE A 38 7.74 7.77 7.72
C PHE A 38 8.57 7.23 6.56
N SER A 39 9.90 7.20 6.68
CA SER A 39 10.74 6.57 5.66
C SER A 39 10.46 5.07 5.54
N LYS A 40 10.32 4.39 6.68
CA LYS A 40 9.98 2.96 6.71
C LYS A 40 8.55 2.70 6.27
N TRP A 41 7.62 3.58 6.61
CA TRP A 41 6.24 3.52 6.13
C TRP A 41 6.19 3.63 4.61
N ASN A 42 6.82 4.65 4.01
CA ASN A 42 6.89 4.81 2.55
C ASN A 42 7.47 3.57 1.87
N THR A 43 8.59 3.06 2.40
CA THR A 43 9.23 1.85 1.89
C THR A 43 8.27 0.65 1.87
N LYS A 44 7.43 0.49 2.90
CA LYS A 44 6.44 -0.58 2.95
C LYS A 44 5.31 -0.37 1.94
N LEU A 45 4.85 0.87 1.75
CA LEU A 45 3.89 1.21 0.69
C LEU A 45 4.45 0.90 -0.71
N ASP A 46 5.74 1.17 -0.96
CA ASP A 46 6.39 0.83 -2.23
C ASP A 46 6.50 -0.69 -2.45
N VAL A 47 6.69 -1.46 -1.38
CA VAL A 47 6.66 -2.93 -1.47
C VAL A 47 5.25 -3.41 -1.79
N ILE A 48 4.22 -2.87 -1.13
CA ILE A 48 2.81 -3.19 -1.41
C ILE A 48 2.47 -2.87 -2.86
N TRP A 49 2.85 -1.69 -3.34
CA TRP A 49 2.70 -1.32 -4.75
C TRP A 49 3.30 -2.36 -5.69
N ARG A 50 4.53 -2.83 -5.46
CA ARG A 50 5.16 -3.85 -6.31
C ARG A 50 4.45 -5.20 -6.30
N GLU A 51 3.70 -5.52 -5.25
CA GLU A 51 2.88 -6.73 -5.19
C GLU A 51 1.59 -6.55 -5.97
N LEU A 52 0.92 -5.41 -5.82
CA LEU A 52 -0.32 -5.10 -6.52
C LEU A 52 -0.12 -4.84 -8.02
N ALA A 53 0.95 -4.12 -8.37
CA ALA A 53 1.26 -3.71 -9.73
C ALA A 53 1.47 -4.88 -10.71
N ARG A 54 1.80 -6.07 -10.19
CA ARG A 54 1.95 -7.29 -10.99
C ARG A 54 0.64 -7.76 -11.60
N ASP A 55 -0.48 -7.46 -10.95
CA ASP A 55 -1.81 -7.93 -11.33
C ASP A 55 -2.63 -6.85 -12.06
N ILE A 56 -2.04 -5.67 -12.30
CA ILE A 56 -2.66 -4.59 -13.08
C ILE A 56 -2.58 -4.93 -14.56
N GLN A 57 -3.66 -4.68 -15.30
CA GLN A 57 -3.69 -4.88 -16.73
C GLN A 57 -2.81 -3.85 -17.47
N PRO A 58 -2.14 -4.21 -18.58
CA PRO A 58 -1.21 -3.32 -19.26
C PRO A 58 -1.81 -2.00 -19.75
N ASP A 59 -3.10 -1.98 -20.07
CA ASP A 59 -3.85 -0.81 -20.51
C ASP A 59 -4.12 0.19 -19.38
N GLU A 60 -4.29 -0.28 -18.14
CA GLU A 60 -4.49 0.57 -16.97
C GLU A 60 -3.19 0.92 -16.24
N TYR A 61 -2.11 0.17 -16.49
CA TYR A 61 -0.86 0.27 -15.73
C TYR A 61 -0.25 1.66 -15.77
N ASP A 62 -0.15 2.29 -16.95
CA ASP A 62 0.52 3.57 -17.09
C ASP A 62 -0.21 4.70 -16.34
N GLU A 63 -1.54 4.67 -16.33
CA GLU A 63 -2.36 5.66 -15.62
C GLU A 63 -2.24 5.50 -14.10
N ILE A 64 -2.39 4.27 -13.60
CA ILE A 64 -2.28 3.96 -12.17
C ILE A 64 -0.86 4.22 -11.68
N LYS A 65 0.16 3.88 -12.48
CA LYS A 65 1.55 4.17 -12.18
C LYS A 65 1.80 5.67 -12.08
N LYS A 66 1.26 6.46 -13.00
CA LYS A 66 1.41 7.93 -12.97
C LYS A 66 0.78 8.52 -11.69
N GLU A 67 -0.38 8.02 -11.27
CA GLU A 67 -0.98 8.44 -10.01
C GLU A 67 -0.11 8.04 -8.81
N PHE A 68 0.42 6.82 -8.80
CA PHE A 68 1.34 6.35 -7.77
C PHE A 68 2.62 7.21 -7.69
N ASP A 69 3.27 7.47 -8.82
CA ASP A 69 4.49 8.26 -8.90
C ASP A 69 4.25 9.72 -8.47
N SER A 70 3.02 10.24 -8.63
CA SER A 70 2.66 11.59 -8.16
C SER A 70 2.78 11.76 -6.64
N PHE A 71 2.68 10.68 -5.86
CA PHE A 71 2.91 10.74 -4.42
C PHE A 71 4.38 10.95 -4.10
N ASP A 72 5.29 10.35 -4.86
CA ASP A 72 6.72 10.50 -4.66
C ASP A 72 7.18 11.91 -5.05
N GLU A 73 6.63 12.48 -6.12
CA GLU A 73 6.84 13.88 -6.50
C GLU A 73 6.43 14.83 -5.35
N LYS A 74 5.23 14.63 -4.79
CA LYS A 74 4.73 15.41 -3.64
C LYS A 74 5.62 15.22 -2.40
N LEU A 75 6.15 14.02 -2.16
CA LEU A 75 7.05 13.76 -1.04
C LEU A 75 8.39 14.47 -1.21
N ILE A 76 8.95 14.52 -2.41
CA ILE A 76 10.20 15.24 -2.72
C ILE A 76 10.07 16.72 -2.35
N GLU A 77 8.93 17.34 -2.66
CA GLU A 77 8.65 18.75 -2.32
C GLU A 77 8.63 19.02 -0.81
N THR A 78 8.29 18.02 0.01
CA THR A 78 8.26 18.18 1.47
C THR A 78 9.63 18.10 2.15
N GLY A 79 10.65 17.64 1.41
CA GLY A 79 12.00 17.42 1.93
C GLY A 79 12.19 16.04 2.58
N PRO A 80 13.36 15.79 3.20
CA PRO A 80 13.72 14.47 3.70
C PRO A 80 12.84 14.01 4.87
N PHE A 81 12.67 12.70 5.00
CA PHE A 81 12.02 12.11 6.18
C PHE A 81 12.88 12.31 7.42
N THR A 82 12.23 12.76 8.50
CA THR A 82 12.82 12.84 9.83
C THR A 82 12.23 11.74 10.70
N ASP A 83 12.75 10.52 10.61
CA ASP A 83 12.23 9.38 11.38
C ASP A 83 12.58 9.53 12.87
N GLY A 84 11.58 9.42 13.74
CA GLY A 84 11.77 9.52 15.19
C GLY A 84 12.30 10.89 15.62
N GLY A 85 11.40 11.85 15.85
CA GLY A 85 11.79 13.11 16.49
C GLY A 85 12.40 12.80 17.85
N SER A 86 13.69 13.11 18.01
CA SER A 86 14.43 13.00 19.28
C SER A 86 14.03 14.06 20.31
N GLY A 87 13.09 14.94 19.96
CA GLY A 87 12.47 15.89 20.88
C GLY A 87 11.01 15.53 21.11
N SER A 88 10.57 15.66 22.36
CA SER A 88 9.14 15.80 22.70
C SER A 88 8.45 16.76 21.72
N PHE A 89 7.14 16.58 21.53
CA PHE A 89 6.30 17.40 20.65
C PHE A 89 6.52 18.91 20.82
N ASP A 90 7.02 19.33 21.99
CA ASP A 90 7.27 20.70 22.38
C ASP A 90 8.57 21.34 21.83
N ASN A 91 9.52 20.58 21.26
CA ASN A 91 10.86 21.09 20.92
C ASN A 91 11.25 21.04 19.43
N LEU A 92 10.30 20.76 18.52
CA LEU A 92 10.57 20.79 17.09
C LEU A 92 10.27 22.18 16.50
N PRO A 93 11.09 22.71 15.57
CA PRO A 93 10.78 23.94 14.87
C PRO A 93 9.42 23.83 14.15
N LYS A 94 8.63 24.90 14.13
CA LYS A 94 7.31 24.93 13.47
C LYS A 94 7.36 24.43 12.02
N ALA A 95 8.40 24.81 11.27
CA ALA A 95 8.62 24.34 9.90
C ALA A 95 8.78 22.81 9.82
N SER A 96 9.47 22.20 10.78
CA SER A 96 9.63 20.73 10.86
C SER A 96 8.31 20.03 11.17
N HIS A 97 7.46 20.62 12.03
CA HIS A 97 6.10 20.12 12.26
C HIS A 97 5.22 20.19 11.00
N GLU A 98 5.31 21.29 10.25
CA GLU A 98 4.55 21.48 9.01
C GLU A 98 4.98 20.47 7.93
N SER A 99 6.29 20.31 7.69
CA SER A 99 6.80 19.31 6.74
C SER A 99 6.41 17.89 7.14
N ARG A 100 6.57 17.54 8.42
CA ARG A 100 6.18 16.22 8.95
C ARG A 100 4.67 15.97 8.80
N SER A 101 3.84 16.99 9.05
CA SER A 101 2.39 16.88 8.88
C SER A 101 1.99 16.70 7.41
N LYS A 102 2.68 17.39 6.49
CA LYS A 102 2.48 17.21 5.04
C LYS A 102 2.88 15.81 4.59
N GLN A 103 4.06 15.33 5.00
CA GLN A 103 4.53 13.98 4.72
C GLN A 103 3.53 12.93 5.19
N TYR A 104 3.02 13.06 6.43
CA TYR A 104 2.00 12.16 6.96
C TYR A 104 0.75 12.11 6.07
N ARG A 105 0.23 13.28 5.67
CA ARG A 105 -0.97 13.35 4.81
C ARG A 105 -0.74 12.68 3.45
N ILE A 106 0.40 12.95 2.81
CA ILE A 106 0.73 12.36 1.51
C ILE A 106 0.86 10.83 1.63
N LEU A 107 1.53 10.32 2.67
CA LEU A 107 1.67 8.88 2.91
C LEU A 107 0.32 8.23 3.24
N ASN A 108 -0.55 8.92 3.97
CA ASN A 108 -1.90 8.43 4.25
C ASN A 108 -2.74 8.34 2.97
N ASP A 109 -2.64 9.33 2.09
CA ASP A 109 -3.34 9.32 0.79
C ASP A 109 -2.78 8.21 -0.12
N LYS A 110 -1.45 8.02 -0.13
CA LYS A 110 -0.78 6.91 -0.83
C LYS A 110 -1.25 5.55 -0.31
N GLU A 111 -1.37 5.39 1.00
CA GLU A 111 -1.92 4.20 1.63
C GLU A 111 -3.38 3.95 1.24
N LEU A 112 -4.22 4.99 1.26
CA LEU A 112 -5.63 4.87 0.86
C LEU A 112 -5.76 4.48 -0.62
N PHE A 113 -4.95 5.07 -1.49
CA PHE A 113 -4.85 4.70 -2.90
C PHE A 113 -4.53 3.21 -3.07
N LEU A 114 -3.51 2.71 -2.37
CA LEU A 114 -3.11 1.29 -2.45
C LEU A 114 -4.18 0.34 -1.92
N LYS A 115 -4.91 0.70 -0.85
CA LYS A 115 -6.05 -0.11 -0.36
C LYS A 115 -7.20 -0.17 -1.36
N ARG A 116 -7.50 0.95 -2.03
CA ARG A 116 -8.51 0.98 -3.09
C ARG A 116 -8.09 0.13 -4.28
N LEU A 117 -6.81 0.18 -4.65
CA LEU A 117 -6.25 -0.66 -5.70
C LEU A 117 -6.30 -2.15 -5.33
N GLU A 118 -5.94 -2.51 -4.11
CA GLU A 118 -6.03 -3.88 -3.60
C GLU A 118 -7.46 -4.43 -3.67
N ASN A 119 -8.44 -3.60 -3.28
CA ASN A 119 -9.86 -3.94 -3.42
C ASN A 119 -10.28 -4.11 -4.88
N LYS A 120 -9.86 -3.20 -5.78
CA LYS A 120 -10.12 -3.30 -7.23
C LYS A 120 -9.57 -4.60 -7.82
N LEU A 121 -8.41 -5.06 -7.34
CA LEU A 121 -7.76 -6.30 -7.76
C LEU A 121 -8.33 -7.56 -7.08
N GLY A 122 -9.36 -7.42 -6.24
CA GLY A 122 -10.01 -8.55 -5.56
C GLY A 122 -9.15 -9.23 -4.50
N LYS A 123 -8.15 -8.52 -3.96
CA LYS A 123 -7.22 -9.04 -2.93
C LYS A 123 -7.49 -8.52 -1.53
N GLY A 124 -8.32 -7.48 -1.43
CA GLY A 124 -8.73 -6.91 -0.16
C GLY A 124 -10.01 -7.53 0.37
N THR A 125 -10.53 -6.96 1.47
CA THR A 125 -11.86 -7.30 1.97
C THR A 125 -12.90 -6.64 1.08
N THR A 126 -13.41 -7.37 0.10
CA THR A 126 -14.63 -6.96 -0.59
C THR A 126 -15.73 -6.85 0.46
N PHE A 127 -16.32 -5.67 0.64
CA PHE A 127 -17.68 -5.62 1.11
C PHE A 127 -18.49 -6.27 -0.01
N SER A 128 -18.85 -7.54 0.15
CA SER A 128 -19.98 -8.07 -0.58
C SER A 128 -21.14 -7.17 -0.21
N ASP A 129 -21.58 -6.31 -1.15
CA ASP A 129 -22.91 -5.73 -1.08
C ASP A 129 -23.84 -6.94 -0.94
N GLY A 130 -24.42 -7.07 0.25
CA GLY A 130 -25.27 -8.20 0.58
C GLY A 130 -26.48 -8.25 -0.34
N ASP A 131 -26.94 -9.48 -0.54
CA ASP A 131 -28.29 -9.86 -0.93
C ASP A 131 -28.58 -9.88 -2.44
N GLU A 132 -28.03 -10.89 -3.13
CA GLU A 132 -28.85 -11.71 -4.03
C GLU A 132 -29.09 -13.06 -3.34
N ASP A 133 -29.92 -13.03 -2.28
CA ASP A 133 -30.69 -14.20 -1.85
C ASP A 133 -31.75 -14.46 -2.94
N ASP A 134 -31.37 -15.18 -3.99
CA ASP A 134 -32.32 -15.82 -4.91
C ASP A 134 -32.89 -17.07 -4.20
N PHE A 135 -34.11 -16.92 -3.68
CA PHE A 135 -34.94 -18.00 -3.13
C PHE A 135 -35.99 -18.47 -4.14
#